data_AF-A0A7S6MSR7-F1
#
_entry.id   AF-A0A7S6MSR7-F1
#
_cell.length_a   1.000
_cell.length_b   1.000
_cell.length_c   1.000
_cell.angle_alpha   90.00
_cell.angle_beta   90.00
_cell.angle_gamma   90.00
#
_symmetry.space_group_name_H-M   'P 1'
#
loop_
_entity.id
_entity.type
_entity.pdbx_description
1 polymer ?
#
loop_
_entity_poly.entity_id
_entity_poly.type
_entity_poly.pdbx_seq_one_letter_code
_entity_poly.pdbx_strand_id
1 'polypeptide(L)'
;MSSLDDAYSWCLKFAKSHYENFPVVSVLLTKQAQRALAAVYAIARIGDDIADEPFTGNRLEALATLDAVVDNRIEPGGHPAYMAIQDTISKFRLPTDPFHRLFMAFRFDAENSASGTAQPPTIR
;
A
#
# COMPACT_ATOMS: atom_id res chain seq x y z
N MET A 1 -18.89 -7.62 7.50
CA MET A 1 -17.89 -6.66 8.00
C MET A 1 -16.66 -7.44 8.44
N SER A 2 -15.51 -7.25 7.80
CA SER A 2 -14.24 -7.85 8.25
C SER A 2 -13.82 -7.16 9.55
N SER A 3 -13.31 -7.89 10.54
CA SER A 3 -12.77 -7.27 11.76
C SER A 3 -11.38 -6.68 11.51
N LEU A 4 -10.90 -5.77 12.38
CA LEU A 4 -9.54 -5.22 12.29
C LEU A 4 -8.47 -6.31 12.43
N ASP A 5 -8.71 -7.33 13.24
CA ASP A 5 -7.76 -8.43 13.39
C ASP A 5 -7.68 -9.29 12.12
N ASP A 6 -8.81 -9.52 11.46
CA ASP A 6 -8.85 -10.17 10.14
C ASP A 6 -8.11 -9.34 9.09
N ALA A 7 -8.26 -8.01 9.14
CA ALA A 7 -7.60 -7.10 8.24
C ALA A 7 -6.06 -7.16 8.36
N TYR A 8 -5.54 -7.11 9.58
CA TYR A 8 -4.12 -7.30 9.84
C TYR A 8 -3.63 -8.71 9.49
N SER A 9 -4.44 -9.74 9.77
CA SER A 9 -4.12 -11.12 9.44
C SER A 9 -4.03 -11.34 7.93
N TRP A 10 -4.91 -10.69 7.16
CA TRP A 10 -4.83 -10.66 5.70
C TRP A 10 -3.53 -10.01 5.24
N CYS A 11 -3.19 -8.81 5.77
CA CYS A 11 -1.97 -8.10 5.40
C CYS A 11 -0.71 -8.92 5.70
N LEU A 12 -0.66 -9.63 6.83
CA LEU A 12 0.45 -10.51 7.18
C LEU A 12 0.59 -11.69 6.22
N LYS A 13 -0.52 -12.30 5.79
CA LYS A 13 -0.49 -13.39 4.82
C LYS A 13 -0.03 -12.90 3.45
N PHE A 14 -0.58 -11.77 3.00
CA PHE A 14 -0.20 -11.12 1.75
C PHE A 14 1.28 -10.72 1.73
N ALA A 15 1.77 -10.06 2.79
CA ALA A 15 3.17 -9.69 2.88
C ALA A 15 4.10 -10.92 2.84
N LYS A 16 3.74 -12.02 3.50
CA LYS A 16 4.51 -13.26 3.48
C LYS A 16 4.51 -13.97 2.13
N SER A 17 3.43 -13.88 1.35
CA SER A 17 3.38 -14.53 0.02
C SER A 17 4.19 -13.77 -1.03
N HIS A 18 4.38 -12.46 -0.86
CA HIS A 18 5.17 -11.64 -1.79
C HIS A 18 6.62 -11.42 -1.34
N TYR A 19 6.93 -11.64 -0.05
CA TYR A 19 8.25 -11.37 0.51
C TYR A 19 8.73 -12.54 1.38
N GLU A 20 9.45 -13.49 0.77
CA GLU A 20 9.94 -14.71 1.46
C GLU A 20 10.80 -14.40 2.70
N ASN A 21 11.46 -13.24 2.73
CA ASN A 21 12.30 -12.78 3.84
C ASN A 21 11.57 -11.92 4.89
N PHE A 22 10.24 -11.73 4.77
CA PHE A 22 9.44 -10.95 5.75
C PHE A 22 9.63 -11.41 7.19
N PRO A 23 9.71 -12.74 7.49
CA PRO A 23 9.97 -13.20 8.84
C PRO A 23 11.30 -12.70 9.40
N VAL A 24 12.34 -12.59 8.57
CA VAL A 24 13.72 -12.27 9.03
C VAL A 24 13.84 -10.81 9.46
N VAL A 25 13.30 -9.88 8.67
CA VAL A 25 13.31 -8.43 8.98
C VAL A 25 12.41 -8.10 10.17
N SER A 26 11.41 -8.94 10.43
CA SER A 26 10.40 -8.69 11.46
C SER A 26 10.68 -9.33 12.82
N VAL A 27 11.66 -10.23 12.98
CA VAL A 27 11.94 -10.92 14.27
C VAL A 27 12.26 -9.93 15.41
N LEU A 28 12.86 -8.78 15.10
CA LEU A 28 13.20 -7.74 16.07
C LEU A 28 12.03 -6.81 16.46
N LEU A 29 10.90 -6.90 15.75
CA LEU A 29 9.73 -6.03 15.94
C LEU A 29 8.70 -6.66 16.89
N THR A 30 7.99 -5.83 17.65
CA THR A 30 6.81 -6.28 18.41
C THR A 30 5.71 -6.74 17.45
N LYS A 31 4.84 -7.66 17.90
CA LYS A 31 3.70 -8.14 17.08
C LYS A 31 2.87 -7.01 16.46
N GLN A 32 2.71 -5.90 17.19
CA GLN A 32 1.97 -4.74 16.70
C GLN A 32 2.72 -3.98 15.60
N ALA A 33 4.03 -3.80 15.75
CA ALA A 33 4.86 -3.19 14.71
C ALA A 33 4.95 -4.09 13.45
N GLN A 34 4.99 -5.41 13.61
CA GLN A 34 4.93 -6.35 12.48
C GLN A 34 3.61 -6.22 11.70
N ARG A 35 2.49 -6.10 12.40
CA ARG A 35 1.16 -5.88 11.80
C ARG A 35 1.08 -4.55 11.05
N ALA A 36 1.58 -3.47 11.64
CA ALA A 36 1.66 -2.16 11.01
C ALA A 36 2.53 -2.20 9.74
N LEU A 37 3.72 -2.81 9.83
CA LEU A 37 4.62 -2.96 8.69
C LEU A 37 3.97 -3.78 7.57
N ALA A 38 3.26 -4.86 7.90
CA ALA A 38 2.53 -5.65 6.92
C ALA A 38 1.43 -4.86 6.21
N ALA A 39 0.71 -3.99 6.93
CA ALA A 39 -0.30 -3.11 6.34
C ALA A 39 0.31 -2.08 5.38
N VAL A 40 1.41 -1.44 5.79
CA VAL A 40 2.18 -0.50 4.94
C VAL A 40 2.68 -1.20 3.69
N TYR A 41 3.29 -2.37 3.84
CA TYR A 41 3.78 -3.17 2.73
C TYR A 41 2.66 -3.58 1.77
N ALA A 42 1.52 -4.03 2.30
CA ALA A 42 0.39 -4.44 1.49
C ALA A 42 -0.13 -3.29 0.60
N ILE A 43 -0.25 -2.08 1.15
CA ILE A 43 -0.68 -0.91 0.38
C ILE A 43 0.34 -0.51 -0.68
N ALA A 44 1.63 -0.52 -0.33
CA ALA A 44 2.69 -0.23 -1.29
C ALA A 44 2.65 -1.23 -2.46
N ARG A 45 2.58 -2.53 -2.17
CA ARG A 45 2.55 -3.58 -3.20
C ARG A 45 1.27 -3.55 -4.05
N ILE A 46 0.11 -3.24 -3.45
CA ILE A 46 -1.12 -3.04 -4.23
C ILE A 46 -0.96 -1.87 -5.21
N GLY A 47 -0.37 -0.76 -4.80
CA GLY A 47 -0.11 0.38 -5.69
C GLY A 47 0.85 0.04 -6.83
N ASP A 48 1.90 -0.70 -6.52
CA ASP A 48 2.90 -1.21 -7.47
C ASP A 48 2.27 -2.18 -8.49
N ASP A 49 1.49 -3.17 -8.02
CA ASP A 49 0.73 -4.09 -8.87
C ASP A 49 -0.22 -3.33 -9.81
N ILE A 50 -0.91 -2.31 -9.28
CA ILE A 50 -1.77 -1.46 -10.09
C ILE A 50 -0.95 -0.77 -11.18
N ALA A 51 0.27 -0.27 -10.91
CA ALA A 51 1.09 0.45 -11.87
C ALA A 51 1.66 -0.45 -12.97
N ASP A 52 2.25 -1.59 -12.57
CA ASP A 52 3.13 -2.39 -13.44
C ASP A 52 2.45 -3.62 -14.05
N GLU A 53 1.46 -4.21 -13.39
CA GLU A 53 0.79 -5.41 -13.90
C GLU A 53 -0.42 -5.07 -14.79
N PRO A 54 -0.85 -5.98 -15.70
CA PRO A 54 -2.09 -5.81 -16.46
C PRO A 54 -3.28 -5.53 -15.53
N PHE A 55 -3.85 -4.34 -15.65
CA PHE A 55 -4.92 -3.87 -14.78
C PHE A 55 -6.23 -3.68 -15.54
N THR A 56 -7.33 -4.19 -14.98
CA THR A 56 -8.66 -3.98 -15.55
C THR A 56 -9.29 -2.73 -14.95
N GLY A 57 -9.63 -1.75 -15.79
CA GLY A 57 -10.26 -0.49 -15.36
C GLY A 57 -9.33 0.71 -15.47
N ASN A 58 -9.66 1.80 -14.76
CA ASN A 58 -8.86 3.02 -14.78
C ASN A 58 -7.76 2.97 -13.69
N ARG A 59 -6.53 2.75 -14.13
CA ARG A 59 -5.34 2.67 -13.27
C ARG A 59 -5.11 3.93 -12.44
N LEU A 60 -5.26 5.11 -13.03
CA LEU A 60 -5.03 6.39 -12.34
C LEU A 60 -6.09 6.63 -11.26
N GLU A 61 -7.34 6.26 -11.51
CA GLU A 61 -8.43 6.32 -10.52
C GLU A 61 -8.20 5.35 -9.36
N ALA A 62 -7.73 4.14 -9.66
CA ALA A 62 -7.37 3.16 -8.64
C ALA A 62 -6.22 3.67 -7.75
N LEU A 63 -5.18 4.28 -8.34
CA LEU A 63 -4.10 4.90 -7.57
C LEU A 63 -4.56 6.12 -6.76
N ALA A 64 -5.47 6.95 -7.29
CA ALA A 64 -6.05 8.07 -6.55
C ALA A 64 -6.91 7.60 -5.35
N THR A 65 -7.52 6.41 -5.46
CA THR A 65 -8.23 5.79 -4.34
C THR A 65 -7.27 5.51 -3.19
N LEU A 66 -6.02 5.09 -3.46
CA LEU A 66 -5.03 4.84 -2.40
C LEU A 66 -4.66 6.11 -1.63
N ASP A 67 -4.56 7.27 -2.30
CA ASP A 67 -4.39 8.56 -1.61
C ASP A 67 -5.55 8.83 -0.64
N ALA A 68 -6.79 8.62 -1.11
CA ALA A 68 -7.98 8.83 -0.28
C ALA A 68 -8.04 7.85 0.90
N VAL A 69 -7.56 6.61 0.73
CA VAL A 69 -7.46 5.62 1.82
C VAL A 69 -6.48 6.11 2.89
N VAL A 70 -5.25 6.49 2.53
CA VAL A 70 -4.22 6.88 3.51
C VAL A 70 -4.54 8.21 4.20
N ASP A 71 -5.27 9.10 3.53
CA ASP A 71 -5.80 10.34 4.11
C ASP A 71 -7.07 10.12 4.95
N ASN A 72 -7.56 8.88 5.04
CA ASN A 72 -8.81 8.53 5.73
C ASN A 72 -10.02 9.36 5.24
N ARG A 73 -10.08 9.65 3.93
CA ARG A 73 -11.16 10.43 3.28
C ARG A 73 -12.28 9.56 2.74
N ILE A 74 -12.05 8.26 2.68
CA ILE A 74 -13.06 7.28 2.28
C ILE A 74 -13.14 6.18 3.31
N GLU A 75 -14.35 5.63 3.44
CA GLU A 75 -14.55 4.38 4.14
C GLU A 75 -13.76 3.28 3.41
N PRO A 76 -13.08 2.36 4.13
CA PRO A 76 -12.19 1.37 3.54
C PRO A 76 -12.88 0.34 2.62
N GLY A 77 -14.19 0.47 2.40
CA GLY A 77 -14.91 -0.08 1.24
C GLY A 77 -14.93 -1.60 1.13
N GLY A 78 -14.46 -2.32 2.15
CA GLY A 78 -14.41 -3.78 2.19
C GLY A 78 -13.06 -4.42 1.87
N HIS A 79 -12.02 -3.66 1.49
CA HIS A 79 -10.69 -4.24 1.29
C HIS A 79 -9.91 -4.31 2.64
N PRO A 80 -9.45 -5.50 3.08
CA PRO A 80 -8.74 -5.67 4.35
C PRO A 80 -7.52 -4.73 4.51
N ALA A 81 -6.74 -4.52 3.45
CA ALA A 81 -5.57 -3.64 3.50
C ALA A 81 -5.92 -2.18 3.82
N TYR A 82 -7.06 -1.67 3.31
CA TYR A 82 -7.45 -0.27 3.49
C TYR A 82 -7.82 0.00 4.94
N MET A 83 -8.54 -0.94 5.54
CA MET A 83 -8.92 -0.86 6.95
C MET A 83 -7.69 -0.95 7.86
N ALA A 84 -6.74 -1.84 7.54
CA ALA A 84 -5.52 -2.00 8.32
C ALA A 84 -4.59 -0.78 8.23
N ILE A 85 -4.44 -0.17 7.05
CA ILE A 85 -3.56 1.00 6.90
C ILE A 85 -4.13 2.25 7.57
N GLN A 86 -5.45 2.47 7.49
CA GLN A 86 -6.10 3.59 8.17
C GLN A 86 -5.92 3.49 9.70
N ASP A 87 -6.15 2.31 10.27
CA ASP A 87 -5.86 2.05 11.70
C ASP A 87 -4.37 2.25 12.00
N THR A 88 -3.48 1.73 11.15
CA THR A 88 -2.02 1.86 11.33
C THR A 88 -1.57 3.34 11.35
N ILE A 89 -2.01 4.14 10.38
CA ILE A 89 -1.66 5.57 10.28
C ILE A 89 -2.16 6.31 11.52
N SER A 90 -3.41 6.10 11.92
CA SER A 90 -3.99 6.75 13.10
C SER A 90 -3.26 6.35 14.39
N LYS A 91 -3.03 5.05 14.58
CA LYS A 91 -2.46 4.48 15.80
C LYS A 91 -1.00 4.87 16.02
N PHE A 92 -0.20 4.87 14.95
CA PHE A 92 1.22 5.20 15.01
C PHE A 92 1.53 6.64 14.62
N ARG A 93 0.49 7.43 14.27
CA ARG A 93 0.59 8.82 13.80
C ARG A 93 1.61 8.95 12.67
N LEU A 94 1.51 8.06 11.69
CA LEU A 94 2.41 8.06 10.55
C LEU A 94 2.15 9.31 9.68
N PRO A 95 3.18 10.00 9.20
CA PRO A 95 2.98 11.03 8.20
C PRO A 95 2.47 10.41 6.90
N THR A 96 1.51 11.05 6.22
CA THR A 96 0.95 10.55 4.96
C THR A 96 1.78 10.95 3.74
N ASP A 97 2.58 12.02 3.83
CA ASP A 97 3.49 12.51 2.78
C ASP A 97 4.31 11.42 2.07
N PRO A 98 4.98 10.48 2.77
CA PRO A 98 5.71 9.40 2.11
C PRO A 98 4.83 8.50 1.24
N PHE A 99 3.59 8.23 1.65
CA PHE A 99 2.63 7.44 0.87
C PHE A 99 2.23 8.18 -0.41
N HIS A 100 1.91 9.47 -0.31
CA HIS A 100 1.59 10.29 -1.49
C HIS A 100 2.74 10.35 -2.50
N ARG A 101 3.97 10.48 -2.02
CA ARG A 101 5.17 10.46 -2.88
C ARG A 101 5.35 9.11 -3.57
N LEU A 102 5.09 8.02 -2.84
CA LEU A 102 5.13 6.67 -3.40
C LEU A 102 4.05 6.48 -4.47
N PHE A 103 2.80 6.84 -4.20
CA PHE A 103 1.71 6.72 -5.17
C PHE A 103 1.87 7.64 -6.38
N MET A 104 2.52 8.80 -6.19
CA MET A 104 2.92 9.66 -7.30
C MET A 104 3.94 8.97 -8.21
N ALA A 105 4.91 8.24 -7.66
CA ALA A 105 5.85 7.45 -8.47
C ALA A 105 5.11 6.35 -9.25
N PHE A 106 4.19 5.61 -8.61
CA PHE A 106 3.37 4.61 -9.29
C PHE A 106 2.51 5.19 -10.42
N ARG A 107 1.93 6.39 -10.25
CA ARG A 107 1.20 7.07 -11.33
C ARG A 107 2.11 7.41 -12.50
N PHE A 108 3.32 7.90 -12.21
CA PHE A 108 4.30 8.22 -13.22
C PHE A 108 4.71 6.97 -14.02
N ASP A 109 4.98 5.86 -13.34
CA ASP A 109 5.34 4.60 -14.00
C ASP A 109 4.16 4.06 -14.83
N ALA A 110 2.93 4.11 -14.29
CA ALA A 110 1.71 3.73 -15.00
C ALA A 110 1.50 4.46 -16.35
N GLU A 111 1.83 5.75 -16.42
CA GLU A 111 1.73 6.57 -17.63
C GLU A 111 2.86 6.25 -18.64
N ASN A 112 4.06 5.98 -18.14
CA ASN A 112 5.23 5.72 -18.99
C ASN A 112 5.31 4.26 -19.49
N SER A 113 4.76 3.31 -18.74
CA SER A 113 4.60 1.91 -19.16
C SER A 113 3.66 1.77 -20.37
N ALA A 114 2.74 2.73 -20.56
CA ALA A 114 1.94 2.83 -21.79
C ALA A 114 2.70 3.47 -22.98
N SER A 115 3.84 4.13 -22.72
CA SER A 115 4.53 5.02 -23.66
C SER A 115 5.92 4.53 -24.11
N GLY A 116 6.49 3.50 -23.47
CA GLY A 116 7.75 2.88 -23.90
C GLY A 116 9.04 3.66 -23.62
N THR A 117 8.99 4.73 -22.81
CA THR A 117 10.20 5.49 -22.40
C THR A 117 10.12 5.86 -20.93
N ALA A 118 10.64 5.01 -20.03
CA ALA A 118 10.71 5.32 -18.61
C ALA A 118 12.00 6.09 -18.30
N GLN A 119 11.89 7.31 -17.77
CA GLN A 119 12.97 8.01 -17.09
C GLN A 119 12.43 8.51 -15.75
N PRO A 120 12.98 8.06 -14.60
CA PRO A 120 12.36 8.29 -13.30
C PRO A 120 12.34 9.77 -12.90
N PRO A 121 11.34 10.20 -12.12
CA PRO A 121 11.22 11.59 -11.70
C PRO A 121 12.34 11.96 -10.73
N THR A 122 12.94 13.13 -10.95
CA THR A 122 13.97 13.66 -10.03
C THR A 122 13.29 14.20 -8.78
N ILE A 123 13.45 13.49 -7.66
CA ILE A 123 13.02 13.98 -6.35
C ILE A 123 14.03 15.08 -5.93
N ARG A 124 13.57 16.32 -5.83
CA ARG A 124 14.30 17.44 -5.20
C ARG A 124 13.95 17.55 -3.72
#